data_AF-A0A960RP42-F1
#
_entry.id   AF-A0A960RP42-F1
#
_cell.length_a   1.000
_cell.length_b   1.000
_cell.length_c   1.000
_cell.angle_alpha   90.00
_cell.angle_beta   90.00
_cell.angle_gamma   90.00
#
_symmetry.space_group_name_H-M   'P 1'
#
loop_
_entity.id
_entity.type
_entity.pdbx_description
1 polymer ?
#
loop_
_entity_poly.entity_id
_entity_poly.type
_entity_poly.pdbx_seq_one_letter_code
_entity_poly.pdbx_strand_id
1 'polypeptide(L)'
;QELSFLDQIIVPVCDHLFDGTPENRKLLDLTYYENPHAQFVEFAYDFNQLYNPHTLCEPGNPNWAFYWHSTARLVGYFHLDPSIEHVLFVDCDEIFEGQRFKEWLATDAHKEYAVMRPFGLYYFRSARHAAKVIHTAPLLAPVKKLSPQIIFDVKERYGMTLKIQGKKMLGITGLDGMPLYHHYSWVHTKEEALKKARSWGHRHDKDWCPEIEAEFAKPIEEQNENFIFDTECFELEPYFDPMTVEPIYPPALPNTFSNVLKVDRKTILHKWLARDFGL
;
A
#
# COMPACT_ATOMS: atom_id res chain seq x y z
N GLN A 1 -13.73 13.38 18.39
CA GLN A 1 -13.71 11.92 18.19
C GLN A 1 -14.45 11.52 16.88
N GLU A 2 -14.46 12.37 15.84
CA GLU A 2 -15.14 12.13 14.54
C GLU A 2 -14.28 12.61 13.35
N LEU A 3 -12.98 12.29 13.35
CA LEU A 3 -12.06 12.67 12.26
C LEU A 3 -11.84 11.53 11.24
N SER A 4 -12.35 10.33 11.50
CA SER A 4 -12.19 9.22 10.57
C SER A 4 -13.20 9.33 9.43
N PHE A 5 -12.71 9.29 8.19
CA PHE A 5 -13.51 9.05 6.99
C PHE A 5 -13.69 7.54 6.69
N LEU A 6 -13.17 6.69 7.59
CA LEU A 6 -13.15 5.24 7.48
C LEU A 6 -14.05 4.63 8.55
N ASP A 7 -14.94 3.73 8.14
CA ASP A 7 -15.74 2.90 9.04
C ASP A 7 -14.95 1.69 9.56
N GLN A 8 -13.98 1.20 8.77
CA GLN A 8 -13.15 0.04 9.08
C GLN A 8 -11.72 0.24 8.55
N ILE A 9 -10.72 -0.17 9.34
CA ILE A 9 -9.32 -0.21 8.94
C ILE A 9 -8.83 -1.66 9.07
N ILE A 10 -8.36 -2.24 7.97
CA ILE A 10 -7.78 -3.59 7.95
C ILE A 10 -6.35 -3.48 7.44
N VAL A 11 -5.40 -4.06 8.17
CA VAL A 11 -3.99 -4.13 7.81
C VAL A 11 -3.58 -5.60 7.70
N PRO A 12 -3.55 -6.16 6.49
CA PRO A 12 -2.98 -7.49 6.26
C PRO A 12 -1.47 -7.45 6.50
N VAL A 13 -0.96 -8.40 7.29
CA VAL A 13 0.46 -8.48 7.64
C VAL A 13 1.01 -9.84 7.24
N CYS A 14 2.01 -9.84 6.37
CA CYS A 14 2.83 -11.02 6.14
C CYS A 14 3.91 -11.09 7.23
N ASP A 15 4.30 -12.29 7.66
CA ASP A 15 5.35 -12.45 8.68
C ASP A 15 6.79 -12.30 8.14
N HIS A 16 6.95 -12.11 6.83
CA HIS A 16 8.24 -11.90 6.16
C HIS A 16 8.16 -10.82 5.05
N LEU A 17 9.30 -10.19 4.78
CA LEU A 17 9.54 -9.33 3.63
C LEU A 17 9.58 -10.14 2.31
N PHE A 18 9.52 -9.47 1.16
CA PHE A 18 9.55 -10.15 -0.14
C PHE A 18 10.83 -10.94 -0.41
N ASP A 19 11.96 -10.55 0.21
CA ASP A 19 13.22 -11.28 0.13
C ASP A 19 13.27 -12.51 1.07
N GLY A 20 12.21 -12.76 1.84
CA GLY A 20 12.12 -13.86 2.79
C GLY A 20 12.74 -13.56 4.15
N THR A 21 13.22 -12.33 4.40
CA THR A 21 13.65 -11.92 5.73
C THR A 21 12.45 -11.83 6.66
N PRO A 22 12.49 -12.40 7.88
CA PRO A 22 11.41 -12.23 8.86
C PRO A 22 11.16 -10.76 9.18
N GLU A 23 9.89 -10.41 9.38
CA GLU A 23 9.49 -9.09 9.86
C GLU A 23 10.05 -8.79 11.26
N ASN A 24 10.20 -7.51 11.58
CA ASN A 24 10.61 -7.10 12.92
C ASN A 24 9.46 -7.28 13.91
N ARG A 25 9.48 -8.40 14.63
CA ARG A 25 8.41 -8.77 15.57
C ARG A 25 8.15 -7.73 16.64
N LYS A 26 9.20 -7.11 17.18
CA LYS A 26 9.09 -6.09 18.22
C LYS A 26 8.37 -4.84 17.70
N LEU A 27 8.65 -4.44 16.46
CA LEU A 27 7.97 -3.29 15.83
C LEU A 27 6.53 -3.63 15.47
N LEU A 28 6.24 -4.85 15.01
CA LEU A 28 4.88 -5.29 14.74
C LEU A 28 4.03 -5.32 16.02
N ASP A 29 4.55 -5.91 17.11
CA ASP A 29 3.85 -5.95 18.40
C ASP A 29 3.58 -4.54 18.93
N LEU A 30 4.54 -3.61 18.77
CA LEU A 30 4.33 -2.20 19.08
C LEU A 30 3.26 -1.57 18.19
N THR A 31 3.28 -1.85 16.89
CA THR A 31 2.28 -1.33 15.93
C THR A 31 0.88 -1.80 16.30
N TYR A 32 0.71 -3.07 16.69
CA TYR A 32 -0.58 -3.62 17.12
C TYR A 32 -1.08 -2.95 18.40
N TYR A 33 -0.16 -2.70 19.33
CA TYR A 33 -0.44 -2.01 20.58
C TYR A 33 -0.89 -0.57 20.38
N GLU A 34 -0.18 0.19 19.54
CA GLU A 34 -0.45 1.63 19.32
C GLU A 34 -1.69 1.88 18.45
N ASN A 35 -2.16 0.88 17.71
CA ASN A 35 -3.26 1.02 16.76
C ASN A 35 -4.45 0.08 17.08
N PRO A 36 -5.07 0.18 18.26
CA PRO A 36 -6.15 -0.72 18.68
C PRO A 36 -7.41 -0.60 17.82
N HIS A 37 -7.55 0.49 17.05
CA HIS A 37 -8.69 0.75 16.16
C HIS A 37 -8.57 0.05 14.79
N ALA A 38 -7.37 -0.41 14.42
CA ALA A 38 -7.16 -1.16 13.19
C ALA A 38 -7.22 -2.66 13.45
N GLN A 39 -7.84 -3.41 12.55
CA GLN A 39 -7.79 -4.87 12.56
C GLN A 39 -6.58 -5.35 11.75
N PHE A 40 -5.66 -6.02 12.40
CA PHE A 40 -4.53 -6.68 11.75
C PHE A 40 -4.88 -8.12 11.40
N VAL A 41 -4.53 -8.54 10.19
CA VAL A 41 -4.75 -9.92 9.73
C VAL A 41 -3.42 -10.51 9.33
N GLU A 42 -2.81 -11.27 10.23
CA GLU A 42 -1.55 -11.96 10.00
C GLU A 42 -1.76 -13.22 9.13
N PHE A 43 -0.96 -13.35 8.09
CA PHE A 43 -0.87 -14.55 7.27
C PHE A 43 0.59 -14.95 7.06
N ALA A 44 0.82 -16.25 6.91
CA ALA A 44 2.16 -16.80 6.80
C ALA A 44 2.74 -16.63 5.38
N TYR A 45 4.02 -16.30 5.32
CA TYR A 45 4.83 -16.41 4.12
C TYR A 45 5.07 -17.88 3.79
N ASP A 46 4.92 -18.24 2.51
CA ASP A 46 5.08 -19.61 2.02
C ASP A 46 6.20 -19.65 0.99
N PHE A 47 7.37 -20.13 1.42
CA PHE A 47 8.56 -20.27 0.57
C PHE A 47 8.41 -21.36 -0.50
N ASN A 48 7.47 -22.29 -0.31
CA ASN A 48 7.43 -23.56 -1.04
C ASN A 48 6.26 -23.68 -2.01
N GLN A 49 5.35 -22.70 -2.09
CA GLN A 49 4.16 -22.87 -2.92
C GLN A 49 3.78 -21.70 -3.84
N LEU A 50 4.09 -21.97 -5.11
CA LEU A 50 3.49 -21.48 -6.34
C LEU A 50 2.02 -21.88 -6.47
N TYR A 51 1.17 -20.97 -6.95
CA TYR A 51 -0.11 -21.34 -7.56
C TYR A 51 0.08 -21.53 -9.08
N ASN A 52 -0.39 -22.69 -9.56
CA ASN A 52 -0.64 -23.08 -10.96
C ASN A 52 0.60 -23.46 -11.82
N PRO A 53 0.60 -24.60 -12.55
CA PRO A 53 1.62 -24.96 -13.56
C PRO A 53 1.80 -23.95 -14.72
N HIS A 54 1.09 -22.82 -14.70
CA HIS A 54 1.12 -21.80 -15.74
C HIS A 54 1.76 -20.47 -15.33
N THR A 55 2.18 -20.29 -14.08
CA THR A 55 2.94 -19.09 -13.67
C THR A 55 3.88 -19.39 -12.50
N LEU A 56 5.17 -19.57 -12.82
CA LEU A 56 6.23 -19.73 -11.83
C LEU A 56 6.65 -18.37 -11.26
N CYS A 57 6.04 -17.92 -10.16
CA CYS A 57 6.58 -16.84 -9.33
C CYS A 57 7.50 -17.43 -8.26
N GLU A 58 8.81 -17.42 -8.48
CA GLU A 58 9.82 -17.78 -7.48
C GLU A 58 10.40 -16.52 -6.81
N PRO A 59 10.98 -16.60 -5.59
CA PRO A 59 11.81 -15.53 -5.05
C PRO A 59 12.89 -15.12 -6.07
N GLY A 60 12.87 -13.86 -6.52
CA GLY A 60 13.72 -13.41 -7.63
C GLY A 60 13.02 -13.31 -9.00
N ASN A 61 11.73 -13.67 -9.10
CA ASN A 61 10.83 -13.29 -10.21
C ASN A 61 10.11 -11.96 -9.88
N PRO A 62 9.97 -10.98 -10.80
CA PRO A 62 9.22 -9.74 -10.54
C PRO A 62 7.78 -10.00 -10.08
N ASN A 63 7.17 -11.07 -10.59
CA ASN A 63 5.82 -11.50 -10.20
C ASN A 63 5.72 -12.02 -8.76
N TRP A 64 6.85 -12.21 -8.06
CA TRP A 64 6.87 -12.60 -6.66
C TRP A 64 6.35 -11.49 -5.73
N ALA A 65 6.83 -10.27 -5.92
CA ALA A 65 6.34 -9.14 -5.13
C ALA A 65 4.85 -8.89 -5.44
N PHE A 66 4.47 -8.90 -6.72
CA PHE A 66 3.07 -8.72 -7.14
C PHE A 66 2.14 -9.79 -6.54
N TYR A 67 2.60 -11.05 -6.43
CA TYR A 67 1.86 -12.11 -5.76
C TYR A 67 1.56 -11.74 -4.31
N TRP A 68 2.57 -11.33 -3.53
CA TRP A 68 2.39 -11.02 -2.11
C TRP A 68 1.58 -9.75 -1.89
N HIS A 69 1.77 -8.71 -2.71
CA HIS A 69 0.93 -7.52 -2.69
C HIS A 69 -0.54 -7.85 -2.94
N SER A 70 -0.83 -8.63 -3.97
CA SER A 70 -2.20 -9.06 -4.30
C SER A 70 -2.79 -10.02 -3.26
N THR A 71 -1.97 -10.89 -2.66
CA THR A 71 -2.36 -11.76 -1.55
C THR A 71 -2.78 -10.95 -0.34
N ALA A 72 -1.97 -9.96 0.07
CA ALA A 72 -2.30 -9.08 1.19
C ALA A 72 -3.64 -8.37 0.97
N ARG A 73 -3.85 -7.77 -0.22
CA ARG A 73 -5.12 -7.10 -0.57
C ARG A 73 -6.31 -8.07 -0.52
N LEU A 74 -6.13 -9.30 -1.00
CA LEU A 74 -7.16 -10.33 -0.97
C LEU A 74 -7.50 -10.78 0.47
N VAL A 75 -6.48 -10.96 1.31
CA VAL A 75 -6.66 -11.27 2.74
C VAL A 75 -7.46 -10.16 3.43
N GLY A 76 -7.13 -8.89 3.18
CA GLY A 76 -7.91 -7.77 3.71
C GLY A 76 -9.36 -7.78 3.24
N TYR A 77 -9.57 -7.99 1.93
CA TYR A 77 -10.91 -8.06 1.33
C TYR A 77 -11.80 -9.15 1.96
N PHE A 78 -11.23 -10.29 2.34
CA PHE A 78 -11.95 -11.39 2.99
C PHE A 78 -12.39 -11.12 4.43
N HIS A 79 -12.00 -9.99 5.01
CA HIS A 79 -12.32 -9.57 6.38
C HIS A 79 -13.11 -8.25 6.42
N LEU A 80 -13.55 -7.75 5.26
CA LEU A 80 -14.46 -6.60 5.21
C LEU A 80 -15.77 -6.92 5.90
N ASP A 81 -16.26 -5.98 6.71
CA ASP A 81 -17.62 -6.05 7.24
C ASP A 81 -18.63 -6.05 6.06
N PRO A 82 -19.67 -6.90 6.09
CA PRO A 82 -20.70 -6.93 5.05
C PRO A 82 -21.41 -5.60 4.78
N SER A 83 -21.40 -4.65 5.73
CA SER A 83 -21.98 -3.32 5.55
C SER A 83 -21.10 -2.36 4.74
N ILE A 84 -19.83 -2.69 4.50
CA ILE A 84 -18.91 -1.81 3.76
C ILE A 84 -19.30 -1.78 2.28
N GLU A 85 -19.60 -0.58 1.77
CA GLU A 85 -20.00 -0.39 0.37
C GLU A 85 -18.83 -0.10 -0.56
N HIS A 86 -17.78 0.56 -0.06
CA HIS A 86 -16.62 1.00 -0.81
C HIS A 86 -15.33 0.65 -0.06
N VAL A 87 -14.27 0.32 -0.80
CA VAL A 87 -12.96 -0.01 -0.25
C VAL A 87 -11.91 0.88 -0.87
N LEU A 88 -11.07 1.48 -0.03
CA LEU A 88 -9.89 2.22 -0.41
C LEU A 88 -8.65 1.33 -0.20
N PHE A 89 -7.97 0.96 -1.28
CA PHE A 89 -6.72 0.21 -1.24
C PHE A 89 -5.53 1.17 -1.18
N VAL A 90 -4.78 1.09 -0.09
CA VAL A 90 -3.65 1.97 0.26
C VAL A 90 -2.43 1.09 0.56
N ASP A 91 -1.26 1.47 0.04
CA ASP A 91 0.01 0.83 0.41
C ASP A 91 0.57 1.48 1.70
N CYS A 92 1.40 0.79 2.47
CA CYS A 92 1.85 1.26 3.80
C CYS A 92 2.74 2.51 3.77
N ASP A 93 3.19 2.94 2.60
CA ASP A 93 3.97 4.17 2.37
C ASP A 93 3.09 5.35 1.89
N GLU A 94 1.76 5.19 1.88
CA GLU A 94 0.79 6.21 1.47
C GLU A 94 -0.01 6.76 2.67
N ILE A 95 -0.08 8.09 2.81
CA ILE A 95 -0.80 8.77 3.90
C ILE A 95 -1.82 9.74 3.32
N PHE A 96 -3.09 9.60 3.73
CA PHE A 96 -4.18 10.44 3.26
C PHE A 96 -4.37 11.71 4.09
N GLU A 97 -4.73 12.77 3.39
CA GLU A 97 -5.17 14.04 3.98
C GLU A 97 -6.62 13.91 4.43
N GLY A 98 -6.81 13.40 5.66
CA GLY A 98 -8.10 12.88 6.11
C GLY A 98 -9.26 13.87 6.03
N GLN A 99 -9.03 15.13 6.37
CA GLN A 99 -10.08 16.16 6.28
C GLN A 99 -10.46 16.46 4.82
N ARG A 100 -9.47 16.63 3.93
CA ARG A 100 -9.70 16.90 2.50
C ARG A 100 -10.42 15.74 1.83
N PHE A 101 -10.06 14.50 2.18
CA PHE A 101 -10.72 13.32 1.65
C PHE A 101 -12.16 13.16 2.17
N LYS A 102 -12.40 13.46 3.45
CA LYS A 102 -13.75 13.48 4.05
C LYS A 102 -14.67 14.48 3.35
N GLU A 103 -14.18 15.69 3.09
CA GLU A 103 -14.92 16.73 2.36
C GLU A 103 -15.25 16.31 0.93
N TRP A 104 -14.30 15.68 0.24
CA TRP A 104 -14.54 15.14 -1.10
C TRP A 104 -15.62 14.04 -1.08
N LEU A 105 -15.56 13.09 -0.12
CA LEU A 105 -16.56 12.03 0.02
C LEU A 105 -17.97 12.60 0.26
N ALA A 106 -18.09 13.70 1.01
CA ALA A 106 -19.36 14.36 1.30
C ALA A 106 -20.05 14.97 0.06
N THR A 107 -19.35 15.08 -1.08
CA THR A 107 -19.97 15.50 -2.35
C THR A 107 -20.78 14.39 -3.02
N ASP A 108 -20.72 13.16 -2.51
CA ASP A 108 -21.35 11.98 -3.10
C ASP A 108 -20.90 11.61 -4.51
N ALA A 109 -19.89 12.30 -5.07
CA ALA A 109 -19.34 12.00 -6.39
C ALA A 109 -18.91 10.54 -6.51
N HIS A 110 -18.37 9.96 -5.44
CA HIS A 110 -17.91 8.58 -5.40
C HIS A 110 -18.99 7.55 -5.77
N LYS A 111 -20.28 7.87 -5.56
CA LYS A 111 -21.42 6.97 -5.85
C LYS A 111 -21.63 6.76 -7.35
N GLU A 112 -21.12 7.65 -8.21
CA GLU A 112 -21.30 7.58 -9.67
C GLU A 112 -20.21 6.78 -10.40
N TYR A 113 -19.10 6.47 -9.72
CA TYR A 113 -17.91 5.88 -10.34
C TYR A 113 -17.66 4.46 -9.85
N ALA A 114 -17.21 3.61 -10.77
CA ALA A 114 -16.81 2.24 -10.46
C ALA A 114 -15.34 2.17 -10.02
N VAL A 115 -14.53 3.16 -10.40
CA VAL A 115 -13.13 3.29 -9.99
C VAL A 115 -12.81 4.76 -9.76
N MET A 116 -12.14 5.04 -8.66
CA MET A 116 -11.68 6.36 -8.25
C MET A 116 -10.22 6.27 -7.85
N ARG A 117 -9.36 7.10 -8.45
CA ARG A 117 -7.93 7.15 -8.12
C ARG A 117 -7.55 8.59 -7.75
N PRO A 118 -7.28 8.88 -6.47
CA PRO A 118 -6.88 10.22 -6.04
C PRO A 118 -5.54 10.60 -6.63
N PHE A 119 -5.33 11.91 -6.82
CA PHE A 119 -4.03 12.51 -7.07
C PHE A 119 -3.30 12.69 -5.73
N GLY A 120 -2.00 12.39 -5.72
CA GLY A 120 -1.13 12.54 -4.56
C GLY A 120 0.25 13.04 -4.93
N LEU A 121 0.95 13.52 -3.91
CA LEU A 121 2.35 13.93 -3.99
C LEU A 121 3.25 12.71 -3.80
N TYR A 122 4.28 12.62 -4.64
CA TYR A 122 5.27 11.54 -4.54
C TYR A 122 6.59 12.09 -4.03
N TYR A 123 7.10 11.52 -2.95
CA TYR A 123 8.31 11.96 -2.28
C TYR A 123 9.48 11.02 -2.54
N PHE A 124 10.66 11.61 -2.65
CA PHE A 124 11.91 10.88 -2.84
C PHE A 124 13.01 11.47 -1.96
N ARG A 125 13.79 10.58 -1.30
CA ARG A 125 14.92 10.84 -0.38
C ARG A 125 14.60 11.65 0.87
N SER A 126 13.69 12.60 0.79
CA SER A 126 13.22 13.45 1.88
C SER A 126 11.74 13.71 1.73
N ALA A 127 11.07 13.88 2.87
CA ALA A 127 9.67 14.29 2.94
C ALA A 127 9.40 15.72 2.43
N ARG A 128 10.44 16.48 2.08
CA ARG A 128 10.35 17.86 1.58
C ARG A 128 10.35 17.97 0.06
N HIS A 129 10.90 16.98 -0.65
CA HIS A 129 11.06 17.04 -2.09
C HIS A 129 9.98 16.18 -2.77
N ALA A 130 8.96 16.85 -3.31
CA ALA A 130 7.87 16.21 -4.04
C ALA A 130 8.08 16.33 -5.55
N ALA A 131 7.82 15.24 -6.27
CA ALA A 131 7.91 15.20 -7.72
C ALA A 131 6.75 15.96 -8.39
N LYS A 132 7.00 16.68 -9.50
CA LYS A 132 5.98 17.42 -10.28
C LYS A 132 5.12 16.52 -11.19
N VAL A 133 4.94 15.26 -10.82
CA VAL A 133 4.17 14.27 -11.57
C VAL A 133 2.84 13.99 -10.89
N ILE A 134 1.79 13.82 -11.71
CA ILE A 134 0.50 13.33 -11.23
C ILE A 134 0.63 11.86 -10.83
N HIS A 135 0.64 11.58 -9.53
CA HIS A 135 0.68 10.22 -9.02
C HIS A 135 -0.70 9.77 -8.53
N THR A 136 -1.16 8.61 -9.00
CA THR A 136 -2.54 8.12 -8.73
C THR A 136 -2.54 6.68 -8.25
N ALA A 137 -1.78 6.30 -7.23
CA ALA A 137 -1.65 4.90 -6.81
C ALA A 137 -2.86 4.30 -6.04
N PRO A 138 -3.45 5.00 -5.05
CA PRO A 138 -4.60 4.48 -4.33
C PRO A 138 -5.79 4.20 -5.23
N LEU A 139 -6.60 3.24 -4.82
CA LEU A 139 -7.79 2.82 -5.56
C LEU A 139 -8.97 2.75 -4.61
N LEU A 140 -9.98 3.60 -4.84
CA LEU A 140 -11.30 3.49 -4.25
C LEU A 140 -12.24 2.80 -5.24
N ALA A 141 -12.96 1.77 -4.81
CA ALA A 141 -13.93 1.06 -5.62
C ALA A 141 -15.11 0.52 -4.80
N PRO A 142 -16.32 0.41 -5.39
CA PRO A 142 -17.45 -0.25 -4.74
C PRO A 142 -17.17 -1.75 -4.52
N VAL A 143 -17.46 -2.28 -3.34
CA VAL A 143 -17.26 -3.71 -3.00
C VAL A 143 -17.95 -4.64 -3.99
N LYS A 144 -19.16 -4.28 -4.43
CA LYS A 144 -19.94 -5.05 -5.42
C LYS A 144 -19.28 -5.18 -6.80
N LYS A 145 -18.24 -4.40 -7.07
CA LYS A 145 -17.45 -4.44 -8.32
C LYS A 145 -16.15 -5.23 -8.18
N LEU A 146 -15.85 -5.71 -6.97
CA LEU A 146 -14.65 -6.46 -6.67
C LEU A 146 -14.96 -7.96 -6.66
N SER A 147 -13.99 -8.75 -7.12
CA SER A 147 -13.96 -10.20 -6.97
C SER A 147 -12.51 -10.62 -6.70
N PRO A 148 -12.29 -11.84 -6.17
CA PRO A 148 -10.94 -12.37 -5.99
C PRO A 148 -10.08 -12.26 -7.25
N GLN A 149 -10.61 -12.52 -8.46
CA GLN A 149 -9.84 -12.44 -9.72
C GLN A 149 -9.55 -11.02 -10.19
N ILE A 150 -10.33 -10.03 -9.73
CA ILE A 150 -10.05 -8.61 -9.98
C ILE A 150 -8.94 -8.15 -9.04
N ILE A 151 -9.04 -8.49 -7.75
CA ILE A 151 -8.05 -8.10 -6.73
C ILE A 151 -6.71 -8.80 -6.97
N PHE A 152 -6.75 -10.08 -7.31
CA PHE A 152 -5.58 -10.91 -7.55
C PHE A 152 -5.10 -10.78 -9.00
N ASP A 153 -4.74 -9.56 -9.40
CA ASP A 153 -4.21 -9.26 -10.73
C ASP A 153 -2.68 -9.10 -10.70
N VAL A 154 -2.02 -9.53 -11.77
CA VAL A 154 -0.57 -9.40 -11.95
C VAL A 154 -0.10 -7.96 -12.13
N LYS A 155 -1.00 -7.06 -12.55
CA LYS A 155 -0.80 -5.60 -12.64
C LYS A 155 -1.36 -4.87 -11.42
N GLU A 156 -1.63 -5.59 -10.33
CA GLU A 156 -2.02 -5.03 -9.03
C GLU A 156 -3.25 -4.09 -9.12
N ARG A 157 -3.23 -2.97 -8.38
CA ARG A 157 -4.27 -1.92 -8.39
C ARG A 157 -4.50 -1.36 -9.79
N TYR A 158 -3.49 -1.33 -10.66
CA TYR A 158 -3.65 -0.90 -12.05
C TYR A 158 -4.48 -1.93 -12.85
N GLY A 159 -4.23 -3.22 -12.66
CA GLY A 159 -5.05 -4.31 -13.22
C GLY A 159 -6.52 -4.22 -12.79
N MET A 160 -6.77 -3.97 -11.50
CA MET A 160 -8.12 -3.70 -10.98
C MET A 160 -8.80 -2.54 -11.72
N THR A 161 -8.07 -1.44 -11.91
CA THR A 161 -8.56 -0.25 -12.62
C THR A 161 -8.97 -0.57 -14.04
N LEU A 162 -8.22 -1.43 -14.74
CA LEU A 162 -8.54 -1.83 -16.12
C LEU A 162 -9.76 -2.75 -16.17
N LYS A 163 -9.83 -3.75 -15.29
CA LYS A 163 -10.86 -4.80 -15.30
C LYS A 163 -12.24 -4.34 -14.82
N ILE A 164 -12.31 -3.44 -13.83
CA ILE A 164 -13.60 -2.97 -13.29
C ILE A 164 -14.35 -2.18 -14.37
N GLN A 165 -15.59 -2.61 -14.64
CA GLN A 165 -16.48 -2.02 -15.63
C GLN A 165 -17.33 -0.89 -15.03
N GLY A 166 -17.36 0.25 -15.73
CA GLY A 166 -18.14 1.44 -15.37
C GLY A 166 -17.37 2.73 -15.58
N LYS A 167 -17.95 3.86 -15.16
CA LYS A 167 -17.29 5.17 -15.17
C LYS A 167 -16.06 5.15 -14.26
N LYS A 168 -14.97 5.78 -14.68
CA LYS A 168 -13.71 5.89 -13.92
C LYS A 168 -13.36 7.36 -13.73
N MET A 169 -12.92 7.71 -12.53
CA MET A 169 -12.44 9.04 -12.19
C MET A 169 -10.98 8.93 -11.73
N LEU A 170 -10.09 9.61 -12.45
CA LEU A 170 -8.65 9.58 -12.20
C LEU A 170 -8.16 10.98 -11.84
N GLY A 171 -7.13 11.08 -11.02
CA GLY A 171 -6.54 12.36 -10.64
C GLY A 171 -7.46 13.19 -9.75
N ILE A 172 -8.18 12.54 -8.82
CA ILE A 172 -9.12 13.24 -7.93
C ILE A 172 -8.34 14.14 -6.98
N THR A 173 -8.74 15.40 -6.90
CA THR A 173 -8.20 16.39 -5.96
C THR A 173 -9.22 16.70 -4.87
N GLY A 174 -8.78 17.39 -3.82
CA GLY A 174 -9.68 18.06 -2.88
C GLY A 174 -10.51 19.15 -3.55
N LEU A 175 -11.49 19.65 -2.80
CA LEU A 175 -12.34 20.77 -3.23
C LEU A 175 -11.54 22.08 -3.39
N ASP A 176 -10.39 22.16 -2.72
CA ASP A 176 -9.37 23.20 -2.84
C ASP A 176 -8.43 23.01 -4.05
N GLY A 177 -8.59 21.94 -4.83
CA GLY A 177 -7.71 21.59 -5.94
C GLY A 177 -6.40 20.92 -5.52
N MET A 178 -6.20 20.65 -4.22
CA MET A 178 -4.95 20.09 -3.71
C MET A 178 -4.95 18.54 -3.73
N PRO A 179 -3.77 17.90 -3.68
CA PRO A 179 -3.63 16.44 -3.62
C PRO A 179 -4.35 15.84 -2.40
N LEU A 180 -4.83 14.60 -2.51
CA LEU A 180 -5.58 13.90 -1.44
C LEU A 180 -4.71 12.98 -0.58
N TYR A 181 -3.49 12.66 -1.01
CA TYR A 181 -2.57 11.81 -0.26
C TYR A 181 -1.10 12.11 -0.60
N HIS A 182 -0.23 11.57 0.23
CA HIS A 182 1.22 11.69 0.19
C HIS A 182 1.83 10.29 0.06
N HIS A 183 2.78 10.08 -0.85
CA HIS A 183 3.42 8.79 -1.09
C HIS A 183 4.92 8.88 -0.80
N TYR A 184 5.36 8.22 0.27
CA TYR A 184 6.73 8.28 0.79
C TYR A 184 7.60 7.11 0.33
N SER A 185 7.32 6.57 -0.86
CA SER A 185 7.89 5.29 -1.31
C SER A 185 9.41 5.24 -1.32
N TRP A 186 10.09 6.36 -1.47
CA TRP A 186 11.56 6.39 -1.50
C TRP A 186 12.17 7.38 -0.52
N VAL A 187 11.42 7.76 0.51
CA VAL A 187 11.99 8.51 1.64
C VAL A 187 12.63 7.49 2.57
N HIS A 188 13.90 7.22 2.31
CA HIS A 188 14.68 6.13 2.89
C HIS A 188 16.13 6.55 3.11
N THR A 189 16.83 5.86 4.01
CA THR A 189 18.30 5.82 3.98
C THR A 189 18.80 5.18 2.68
N LYS A 190 20.08 5.38 2.34
CA LYS A 190 20.70 4.75 1.16
C LYS A 190 20.60 3.22 1.26
N GLU A 191 20.87 2.68 2.44
CA GLU A 191 20.88 1.25 2.72
C GLU A 191 19.47 0.64 2.53
N GLU A 192 18.44 1.30 3.02
CA GLU A 192 17.04 0.88 2.85
C GLU A 192 16.59 0.98 1.39
N ALA A 193 16.95 2.06 0.69
CA ALA A 193 16.64 2.22 -0.74
C ALA A 193 17.28 1.10 -1.57
N LEU A 194 18.55 0.77 -1.33
CA LEU A 194 19.24 -0.33 -1.98
C LEU A 194 18.62 -1.69 -1.64
N LYS A 195 18.18 -1.89 -0.39
CA LYS A 195 17.47 -3.12 0.01
C LYS A 195 16.16 -3.24 -0.76
N LYS A 196 15.35 -2.17 -0.78
CA LYS A 196 14.08 -2.12 -1.54
C LYS A 196 14.30 -2.43 -3.01
N ALA A 197 15.27 -1.78 -3.65
CA ALA A 197 15.57 -1.97 -5.07
C ALA A 197 15.82 -3.43 -5.47
N ARG A 198 16.36 -4.26 -4.57
CA ARG A 198 16.64 -5.68 -4.85
C ARG A 198 15.40 -6.59 -4.76
N SER A 199 14.42 -6.21 -3.95
CA SER A 199 13.24 -7.04 -3.68
C SER A 199 11.94 -6.49 -4.27
N TRP A 200 11.94 -5.25 -4.77
CA TRP A 200 10.79 -4.57 -5.34
C TRP A 200 10.32 -5.21 -6.65
N GLY A 201 9.01 -5.22 -6.90
CA GLY A 201 8.40 -5.82 -8.10
C GLY A 201 8.88 -5.21 -9.42
N HIS A 202 9.33 -3.95 -9.38
CA HIS A 202 9.85 -3.19 -10.52
C HIS A 202 11.38 -3.22 -10.63
N ARG A 203 12.08 -4.11 -9.90
CA ARG A 203 13.54 -4.16 -9.91
C ARG A 203 14.19 -4.37 -11.29
N HIS A 204 13.43 -4.81 -12.28
CA HIS A 204 13.90 -5.07 -13.64
C HIS A 204 13.63 -3.91 -14.61
N ASP A 205 12.93 -2.86 -14.17
CA ASP A 205 12.60 -1.71 -15.02
C ASP A 205 13.87 -0.92 -15.39
N LYS A 206 14.87 -0.91 -14.50
CA LYS A 206 16.22 -0.38 -14.74
C LYS A 206 17.24 -0.96 -13.75
N ASP A 207 18.51 -0.65 -13.94
CA ASP A 207 19.55 -0.96 -12.95
C ASP A 207 19.49 0.05 -11.80
N TRP A 208 18.61 -0.22 -10.83
CA TRP A 208 18.30 0.71 -9.74
C TRP A 208 19.48 0.97 -8.80
N CYS A 209 20.40 0.01 -8.61
CA CYS A 209 21.44 0.16 -7.60
C CYS A 209 22.44 1.28 -7.96
N PRO A 210 23.03 1.32 -9.17
CA PRO A 210 23.88 2.44 -9.60
C PRO A 210 23.15 3.80 -9.59
N GLU A 211 21.87 3.82 -9.98
CA GLU A 211 21.05 5.03 -9.97
C GLU A 211 20.89 5.59 -8.54
N ILE A 212 20.56 4.71 -7.58
CA ILE A 212 20.47 5.06 -6.16
C ILE A 212 21.84 5.52 -5.64
N GLU A 213 22.93 4.84 -6.00
CA GLU A 213 24.26 5.25 -5.56
C GLU A 213 24.65 6.64 -6.07
N ALA A 214 24.40 6.92 -7.35
CA ALA A 214 24.63 8.22 -7.96
C ALA A 214 23.77 9.30 -7.31
N GLU A 215 22.52 8.98 -6.99
CA GLU A 215 21.60 9.92 -6.40
C GLU A 215 21.97 10.28 -4.95
N PHE A 216 22.36 9.29 -4.14
CA PHE A 216 22.82 9.52 -2.78
C PHE A 216 24.23 10.11 -2.68
N ALA A 217 25.00 10.13 -3.78
CA ALA A 217 26.31 10.80 -3.84
C ALA A 217 26.19 12.33 -3.95
N LYS A 218 25.05 12.85 -4.42
CA LYS A 218 24.77 14.29 -4.49
C LYS A 218 24.31 14.82 -3.13
N PRO A 219 24.63 16.05 -2.72
CA PRO A 219 23.98 16.72 -1.59
C PRO A 219 22.46 16.77 -1.78
N ILE A 220 21.69 16.81 -0.68
CA ILE A 220 20.22 16.81 -0.78
C ILE A 220 19.69 18.14 -1.32
N GLU A 221 20.42 19.22 -1.07
CA GLU A 221 20.13 20.59 -1.53
C GLU A 221 20.29 20.74 -3.05
N GLU A 222 21.03 19.83 -3.68
CA GLU A 222 21.24 19.79 -5.12
C GLU A 222 20.15 18.97 -5.85
N GLN A 223 19.11 18.51 -5.14
CA GLN A 223 18.03 17.71 -5.70
C GLN A 223 16.88 18.54 -6.25
N ASN A 224 16.97 18.84 -7.54
CA ASN A 224 15.89 19.45 -8.30
C ASN A 224 15.15 18.46 -9.20
N GLU A 225 15.58 17.19 -9.27
CA GLU A 225 15.00 16.16 -10.13
C GLU A 225 14.76 14.85 -9.36
N ASN A 226 13.62 14.21 -9.63
CA ASN A 226 13.25 12.90 -9.14
C ASN A 226 13.69 11.85 -10.17
N PHE A 227 14.68 11.05 -9.82
CA PHE A 227 15.21 10.00 -10.71
C PHE A 227 14.27 8.78 -10.88
N ILE A 228 13.15 8.67 -10.13
CA ILE A 228 12.16 7.61 -10.33
C ILE A 228 11.32 7.90 -11.59
N PHE A 229 10.96 9.16 -11.81
CA PHE A 229 10.07 9.61 -12.89
C PHE A 229 10.71 10.56 -13.89
N ASP A 230 12.01 10.86 -13.74
CA ASP A 230 12.76 11.81 -14.55
C ASP A 230 12.04 13.17 -14.68
N THR A 231 11.63 13.71 -13.53
CA THR A 231 10.83 14.94 -13.44
C THR A 231 11.37 15.89 -12.39
N GLU A 232 11.13 17.18 -12.57
CA GLU A 232 11.52 18.18 -11.57
C GLU A 232 10.81 17.95 -10.23
N CYS A 233 11.48 18.32 -9.15
CA CYS A 233 10.93 18.39 -7.81
C CYS A 233 10.52 19.82 -7.46
N PHE A 234 9.68 19.94 -6.44
CA PHE A 234 9.50 21.19 -5.69
C PHE A 234 9.60 20.91 -4.20
N GLU A 235 10.07 21.92 -3.47
CA GLU A 235 10.19 21.87 -2.02
C GLU A 235 8.89 22.30 -1.34
N LEU A 236 8.54 21.63 -0.25
CA LEU A 236 7.39 21.94 0.59
C LEU A 236 7.64 21.55 2.05
N GLU A 237 6.89 22.13 2.97
CA GLU A 237 6.89 21.69 4.36
C GLU A 237 6.23 20.31 4.47
N PRO A 238 6.92 19.32 5.08
CA PRO A 238 6.48 17.94 5.04
C PRO A 238 5.20 17.77 5.84
N TYR A 239 4.19 17.14 5.24
CA TYR A 239 2.98 16.73 5.96
C TYR A 239 3.32 15.74 7.08
N PHE A 240 4.24 14.83 6.78
CA PHE A 240 4.78 13.81 7.66
C PHE A 240 6.21 13.50 7.22
N ASP A 241 7.10 13.21 8.16
CA ASP A 241 8.48 12.80 7.86
C ASP A 241 8.78 11.43 8.49
N PRO A 242 8.78 10.34 7.69
CA PRO A 242 9.05 8.99 8.21
C PRO A 242 10.46 8.83 8.78
N MET A 243 11.41 9.69 8.41
CA MET A 243 12.81 9.61 8.88
C MET A 243 12.97 10.12 10.31
N THR A 244 11.95 10.77 10.87
CA THR A 244 11.99 11.36 12.21
C THR A 244 11.22 10.55 13.25
N VAL A 245 10.62 9.44 12.84
CA VAL A 245 9.77 8.62 13.71
C VAL A 245 10.64 7.75 14.62
N GLU A 246 10.55 7.98 15.92
CA GLU A 246 11.20 7.14 16.94
C GLU A 246 10.15 6.27 17.66
N PRO A 247 10.29 4.93 17.63
CA PRO A 247 9.37 4.05 18.34
C PRO A 247 9.44 4.22 19.86
N ILE A 248 8.30 4.46 20.51
CA ILE A 248 8.21 4.61 21.97
C ILE A 248 7.75 3.29 22.58
N TYR A 249 8.67 2.52 23.14
CA TYR A 249 8.34 1.22 23.72
C TYR A 249 7.74 1.35 25.13
N PRO A 250 6.56 0.75 25.39
CA PRO A 250 6.04 0.66 26.75
C PRO A 250 6.92 -0.29 27.60
N PRO A 251 6.85 -0.21 28.94
CA PRO A 251 7.64 -1.07 29.83
C PRO A 251 7.40 -2.57 29.60
N ALA A 252 6.19 -2.94 29.19
CA ALA A 252 5.83 -4.28 28.76
C ALA A 252 4.73 -4.21 27.70
N LEU A 253 4.85 -5.05 26.67
CA LEU A 253 3.79 -5.28 25.69
C LEU A 253 2.90 -6.46 26.15
N PRO A 254 1.60 -6.46 25.81
CA PRO A 254 0.75 -7.59 26.10
C PRO A 254 1.16 -8.82 25.27
N ASN A 255 0.92 -10.02 25.81
CA ASN A 255 1.22 -11.27 25.10
C ASN A 255 0.23 -11.58 23.97
N THR A 256 -0.91 -10.89 23.93
CA THR A 256 -1.98 -11.09 22.95
C THR A 256 -2.64 -9.76 22.63
N PHE A 257 -3.03 -9.59 21.37
CA PHE A 257 -3.68 -8.38 20.86
C PHE A 257 -5.07 -8.72 20.35
N SER A 258 -6.12 -8.09 20.87
CA SER A 258 -7.51 -8.36 20.49
C SER A 258 -7.84 -7.94 19.05
N ASN A 259 -7.05 -7.03 18.50
CA ASN A 259 -7.17 -6.51 17.15
C ASN A 259 -6.32 -7.29 16.13
N VAL A 260 -5.67 -8.40 16.53
CA VAL A 260 -4.87 -9.23 15.63
C VAL A 260 -5.56 -10.58 15.40
N LEU A 261 -5.84 -10.88 14.13
CA LEU A 261 -6.34 -12.17 13.66
C LEU A 261 -5.21 -12.91 12.94
N LYS A 262 -4.96 -14.16 13.32
CA LYS A 262 -4.03 -15.03 12.58
C LYS A 262 -4.83 -15.95 11.69
N VAL A 263 -4.56 -15.93 10.39
CA VAL A 263 -5.24 -16.79 9.41
C VAL A 263 -4.26 -17.79 8.82
N ASP A 264 -4.68 -19.05 8.80
CA ASP A 264 -3.95 -20.08 8.10
C ASP A 264 -4.27 -20.05 6.61
N ARG A 265 -3.40 -20.71 5.83
CA ARG A 265 -3.55 -20.75 4.38
C ARG A 265 -4.81 -21.49 3.91
N LYS A 266 -5.24 -22.52 4.63
CA LYS A 266 -6.47 -23.26 4.29
C LYS A 266 -7.68 -22.34 4.38
N THR A 267 -7.69 -21.46 5.36
CA THR A 267 -8.72 -20.44 5.56
C THR A 267 -8.75 -19.46 4.40
N ILE A 268 -7.61 -18.96 3.95
CA ILE A 268 -7.53 -18.05 2.79
C ILE A 268 -8.07 -18.75 1.53
N LEU A 269 -7.66 -19.99 1.29
CA LEU A 269 -8.12 -20.76 0.14
C LEU A 269 -9.62 -21.07 0.20
N HIS A 270 -10.13 -21.51 1.34
CA HIS A 270 -11.56 -21.76 1.51
C HIS A 270 -12.38 -20.49 1.27
N LYS A 271 -11.95 -19.33 1.79
CA LYS A 271 -12.64 -18.07 1.56
C LYS A 271 -12.63 -17.65 0.09
N TRP A 272 -11.54 -17.93 -0.62
CA TRP A 272 -11.48 -17.73 -2.07
C TRP A 272 -12.52 -18.62 -2.77
N LEU A 273 -12.47 -19.93 -2.55
CA LEU A 273 -13.39 -20.87 -3.19
C LEU A 273 -14.87 -20.57 -2.87
N ALA A 274 -15.18 -20.22 -1.62
CA ALA A 274 -16.52 -19.83 -1.19
C ALA A 274 -17.06 -18.61 -1.96
N ARG A 275 -16.24 -17.57 -2.15
CA ARG A 275 -16.63 -16.35 -2.88
C ARG A 275 -16.79 -16.58 -4.38
N ASP A 276 -15.93 -17.40 -4.98
CA ASP A 276 -15.94 -17.65 -6.44
C ASP A 276 -17.03 -18.65 -6.86
N PHE A 277 -17.33 -19.63 -6.00
CA PHE A 277 -18.21 -20.74 -6.34
C PHE A 277 -19.47 -20.81 -5.48
N GLY A 278 -19.69 -19.87 -4.54
CA GLY A 278 -20.88 -19.84 -3.67
C GLY A 278 -20.97 -21.03 -2.71
N LEU A 279 -19.82 -21.60 -2.32
CA LEU A 279 -19.70 -22.72 -1.39
C LEU A 279 -19.75 -22.28 0.07
#